data_AF-A0A847AB50-F1
#
_entry.id   AF-A0A847AB50-F1
#
_cell.length_a   1.000
_cell.length_b   1.000
_cell.length_c   1.000
_cell.angle_alpha   90.00
_cell.angle_beta   90.00
_cell.angle_gamma   90.00
#
_symmetry.space_group_name_H-M   'P 1'
#
loop_
_entity.id
_entity.type
_entity.pdbx_description
1 polymer ?
#
loop_
_entity_poly.entity_id
_entity_poly.type
_entity_poly.pdbx_seq_one_letter_code
_entity_poly.pdbx_strand_id
1 'polypeptide(L)' 'MAIRLRLEPFGLTKREAEITMLLIEGLERGKILENCQITNNTLKTHIRQIYRKLEVTAKTEIPERIGMA' A
#
# COMPACT_ATOMS: atom_id res chain seq x y z
N MET A 1 -11.83 -8.30 2.66
CA MET A 1 -12.69 -7.16 3.07
C MET A 1 -12.14 -6.41 4.29
N ALA A 2 -11.72 -7.09 5.36
CA ALA A 2 -11.32 -6.46 6.64
C ALA A 2 -10.11 -5.51 6.60
N ILE A 3 -9.20 -5.67 5.63
CA ILE A 3 -8.01 -4.81 5.49
C ILE A 3 -8.38 -3.39 5.05
N ARG A 4 -9.34 -3.24 4.13
CA ARG A 4 -9.72 -1.92 3.61
C ARG A 4 -10.29 -1.02 4.69
N LEU A 5 -11.09 -1.55 5.61
CA LEU A 5 -11.64 -0.80 6.75
C LEU A 5 -10.54 -0.20 7.64
N ARG A 6 -9.44 -0.93 7.83
CA ARG A 6 -8.28 -0.43 8.57
C ARG A 6 -7.54 0.70 7.85
N LEU A 7 -7.67 0.81 6.52
CA LEU A 7 -7.02 1.83 5.71
C LEU A 7 -7.84 3.12 5.54
N GLU A 8 -9.15 3.08 5.79
CA GLU A 8 -10.06 4.23 5.71
C GLU A 8 -9.61 5.47 6.51
N PRO A 9 -9.17 5.36 7.78
CA PRO A 9 -8.78 6.54 8.57
C PRO A 9 -7.55 7.28 8.02
N PHE A 10 -6.75 6.64 7.16
CA PHE A 10 -5.52 7.21 6.63
C PHE A 10 -5.72 8.00 5.32
N GLY A 11 -6.96 8.09 4.81
CA GLY A 11 -7.25 8.90 3.62
C GLY A 11 -6.55 8.41 2.34
N LEU A 12 -6.29 7.09 2.23
CA LEU A 12 -5.76 6.49 1.02
C LEU A 12 -6.81 6.57 -0.10
N THR A 13 -6.36 6.88 -1.31
CA THR A 13 -7.17 6.70 -2.51
C THR A 13 -7.43 5.21 -2.75
N LYS A 14 -8.45 4.88 -3.54
CA LYS A 14 -8.76 3.49 -3.91
C LYS A 14 -7.54 2.74 -4.45
N ARG A 15 -6.73 3.41 -5.28
CA ARG A 15 -5.52 2.82 -5.87
C ARG A 15 -4.40 2.65 -4.84
N GLU A 16 -4.20 3.62 -3.97
CA GLU A 16 -3.21 3.48 -2.88
C GLU A 16 -3.58 2.34 -1.93
N ALA A 17 -4.85 2.21 -1.58
CA ALA A 17 -5.33 1.11 -0.74
C ALA A 17 -5.14 -0.26 -1.41
N GLU A 18 -5.41 -0.35 -2.72
CA GLU A 18 -5.13 -1.55 -3.52
C GLU A 18 -3.64 -1.92 -3.49
N ILE A 19 -2.76 -0.97 -3.81
CA ILE A 19 -1.31 -1.19 -3.78
C ILE A 19 -0.85 -1.59 -2.38
N THR A 20 -1.41 -0.99 -1.32
CA THR A 20 -1.07 -1.30 0.07
C THR A 20 -1.44 -2.74 0.44
N MET A 21 -2.60 -3.23 0.00
CA MET A 21 -2.98 -4.64 0.19
C MET A 21 -2.00 -5.58 -0.52
N LEU A 22 -1.67 -5.31 -1.78
CA LEU A 22 -0.71 -6.13 -2.53
C LEU A 22 0.69 -6.13 -1.89
N LEU A 23 1.10 -4.99 -1.32
CA LEU A 23 2.33 -4.91 -0.55
C LEU A 23 2.26 -5.82 0.69
N ILE A 24 1.22 -5.73 1.51
CA ILE A 24 1.05 -6.56 2.71
C ILE A 24 1.02 -8.05 2.36
N GLU A 25 0.37 -8.43 1.26
CA GLU A 25 0.31 -9.81 0.75
C GLU A 25 1.67 -10.35 0.28
N GLY A 26 2.72 -9.51 0.26
CA GLY A 26 4.06 -9.96 -0.10
C GLY A 26 4.30 -10.04 -1.61
N LEU A 27 3.39 -9.53 -2.44
CA LEU A 27 3.57 -9.56 -3.89
C LEU A 27 4.83 -8.79 -4.32
N GLU A 28 5.52 -9.37 -5.30
CA GLU A 28 6.67 -8.73 -5.92
C GLU A 28 6.23 -7.49 -6.69
N ARG A 29 7.12 -6.48 -6.72
CA ARG A 29 6.83 -5.21 -7.39
C ARG A 29 6.41 -5.40 -8.85
N GLY A 30 7.01 -6.34 -9.59
CA GLY A 30 6.65 -6.64 -10.98
C GLY A 30 5.17 -7.04 -11.13
N LYS A 31 4.68 -7.94 -10.26
CA LYS A 31 3.27 -8.34 -10.24
C LYS A 31 2.34 -7.19 -9.86
N ILE A 32 2.77 -6.29 -8.98
CA ILE A 32 2.00 -5.09 -8.64
C ILE A 32 1.88 -4.16 -9.86
N LEU A 33 2.95 -4.01 -10.66
CA LEU A 33 2.91 -3.23 -11.89
C LEU A 33 1.90 -3.79 -12.89
N GLU A 34 1.92 -5.11 -13.08
CA GLU A 34 0.99 -5.82 -13.98
C GLU A 34 -0.45 -5.72 -13.49
N ASN A 35 -0.71 -6.05 -12.22
CA ASN A 35 -2.05 -6.01 -11.63
C ASN A 35 -2.66 -4.61 -11.63
N CYS A 36 -1.87 -3.58 -11.35
CA CYS A 36 -2.35 -2.21 -11.34
C CYS A 36 -2.26 -1.51 -12.71
N GLN A 37 -1.64 -2.14 -13.72
CA GLN A 37 -1.37 -1.56 -15.03
C GLN A 37 -0.63 -0.21 -14.95
N ILE A 38 0.43 -0.15 -14.15
CA ILE A 38 1.22 1.07 -13.91
C ILE A 38 2.71 0.86 -14.19
N THR A 39 3.44 1.97 -14.35
CA THR A 39 4.90 1.93 -14.51
C THR A 39 5.61 1.85 -13.16
N ASN A 40 6.89 1.46 -13.17
CA ASN A 40 7.74 1.45 -11.97
C ASN A 40 7.82 2.84 -11.31
N ASN A 41 7.93 3.91 -12.10
CA ASN A 41 7.97 5.28 -11.57
C ASN A 41 6.65 5.66 -10.88
N THR A 42 5.52 5.27 -11.47
CA THR A 42 4.19 5.45 -10.90
C THR A 42 4.05 4.66 -9.58
N LEU A 43 4.50 3.41 -9.54
CA LEU A 43 4.49 2.60 -8.32
C LEU A 43 5.33 3.22 -7.21
N LYS A 44 6.56 3.70 -7.51
CA LYS A 44 7.40 4.41 -6.54
C LYS A 44 6.70 5.65 -5.98
N THR A 45 6.01 6.38 -6.83
CA THR A 45 5.24 7.56 -6.40
C THR A 45 4.11 7.15 -5.47
N HIS A 46 3.31 6.14 -5.82
CA HIS A 46 2.27 5.61 -4.93
C HIS A 46 2.83 5.14 -3.59
N ILE A 47 3.92 4.36 -3.58
CA ILE A 47 4.56 3.90 -2.35
C ILE A 47 4.96 5.08 -1.46
N ARG A 48 5.55 6.14 -2.03
CA ARG A 48 5.90 7.35 -1.27
C ARG A 48 4.68 8.03 -0.66
N GLN A 49 3.58 8.15 -1.41
CA GLN A 49 2.35 8.76 -0.91
C GLN A 49 1.71 7.90 0.18
N ILE A 50 1.68 6.58 -0.01
CA ILE A 50 1.21 5.60 0.97
C ILE A 50 2.00 5.73 2.27
N TYR A 51 3.33 5.72 2.19
CA TYR A 51 4.20 5.83 3.37
C TYR A 51 3.99 7.15 4.10
N ARG A 52 3.82 8.27 3.37
CA ARG A 52 3.50 9.56 3.97
C ARG A 52 2.14 9.55 4.68
N LYS A 53 1.11 8.94 4.08
CA LYS A 53 -0.25 8.88 4.65
C LYS A 53 -0.36 7.94 5.84
N LEU A 54 0.38 6.84 5.81
CA LEU A 54 0.46 5.88 6.90
C LEU A 54 1.46 6.33 7.98
N GLU A 55 2.30 7.34 7.72
CA GLU A 55 3.38 7.77 8.62
C GLU A 55 4.37 6.64 8.94
N VAL A 56 4.70 5.84 7.92
CA VAL A 56 5.67 4.73 8.00
C VAL A 56 6.87 4.99 7.11
N THR A 57 8.00 4.37 7.43
CA THR A 57 9.23 4.46 6.64
C THR A 57 9.59 3.16 5.93
N ALA A 58 9.04 2.04 6.40
CA ALA A 58 9.31 0.72 5.85
C ALA A 58 8.03 -0.07 5.56
N LYS A 59 8.11 -1.00 4.60
CA LYS A 59 7.01 -1.91 4.23
C LYS A 59 6.57 -2.76 5.43
N THR A 60 7.52 -3.14 6.26
CA THR A 60 7.33 -3.98 7.45
C THR A 60 6.56 -3.29 8.56
N GLU A 61 6.51 -1.96 8.57
CA GLU A 61 5.75 -1.16 9.56
C GLU A 61 4.28 -1.04 9.19
N ILE A 62 3.90 -1.31 7.93
CA ILE A 62 2.52 -1.17 7.45
C ILE A 62 1.54 -2.02 8.28
N PRO A 63 1.77 -3.33 8.51
CA PRO A 63 0.85 -4.16 9.29
C PRO A 63 0.69 -3.68 10.73
N GLU A 64 1.76 -3.23 11.37
CA GLU A 64 1.74 -2.67 12.72
C GLU A 64 0.92 -1.38 12.76
N ARG A 65 1.15 -0.47 11.80
CA ARG A 65 0.45 0.82 11.72
C ARG A 65 -1.06 0.67 11.56
N ILE A 66 -1.50 -0.37 10.85
CA ILE A 66 -2.93 -0.62 10.58
C ILE A 66 -3.56 -1.63 11.56
N GLY A 67 -2.83 -2.09 12.59
CA GLY A 67 -3.34 -3.00 13.62
C GLY A 67 -3.58 -4.42 13.12
N MET A 68 -2.58 -5.00 12.47
CA MET A 68 -2.54 -6.42 12.04
C MET A 68 -1.43 -7.25 12.69
N ALA A 69 -0.51 -6.61 13.41
CA ALA A 69 0.55 -7.29 14.16
C ALA A 69 0.03 -7.81 15.51
#